data_AF-A0A7J5E9J8-F1
#
_entry.id   AF-A0A7J5E9J8-F1
#
_cell.length_a   1.000
_cell.length_b   1.000
_cell.length_c   1.000
_cell.angle_alpha   90.00
_cell.angle_beta   90.00
_cell.angle_gamma   90.00
#
_symmetry.space_group_name_H-M   'P 1'
#
loop_
_entity.id
_entity.type
_entity.pdbx_description
1 polymer ?
#
loop_
_entity_poly.entity_id
_entity_poly.type
_entity_poly.pdbx_seq_one_letter_code
_entity_poly.pdbx_strand_id
1 'polypeptide(L)'
;MKKYFRILCLLTAVISCGDESENAYTEYKNIEEIKTESIELTNSEDGKFYNPKFSSSGNRIVFTTDTYSGLWYYDLNTKVVNQLNLSIG
;
A
#
# COMPACT_ATOMS: atom_id res chain seq x y z
N MET A 1 -56.99 1.31 -53.25
CA MET A 1 -56.05 2.07 -52.40
C MET A 1 -56.17 1.65 -50.91
N LYS A 2 -55.86 0.39 -50.57
CA LYS A 2 -55.95 -0.14 -49.18
C LYS A 2 -54.87 -1.20 -48.85
N LYS A 3 -53.73 -1.19 -49.55
CA LYS A 3 -52.64 -2.17 -49.31
C LYS A 3 -51.35 -1.55 -48.76
N TYR A 4 -51.20 -0.22 -48.81
CA TYR A 4 -49.99 0.46 -48.31
C TYR A 4 -50.08 0.90 -46.84
N PHE A 5 -51.27 0.85 -46.24
CA PHE A 5 -51.47 1.31 -44.85
C PHE A 5 -50.88 0.36 -43.80
N ARG A 6 -50.60 -0.92 -44.14
CA ARG A 6 -49.97 -1.88 -43.22
C ARG A 6 -48.44 -1.84 -43.22
N ILE A 7 -47.82 -1.16 -44.20
CA ILE A 7 -46.36 -1.14 -44.34
C ILE A 7 -45.74 0.07 -43.61
N LEU A 8 -46.54 1.10 -43.30
CA LEU A 8 -46.04 2.32 -42.67
C LEU A 8 -45.72 2.15 -41.16
N CYS A 9 -46.33 1.20 -40.45
CA CYS A 9 -46.05 0.97 -39.02
C CYS A 9 -44.82 0.10 -38.73
N LEU A 10 -44.21 -0.54 -39.73
CA LEU A 10 -43.04 -1.41 -39.53
C LEU A 10 -41.70 -0.66 -39.68
N LEU A 11 -41.72 0.57 -40.22
CA LEU A 11 -40.50 1.37 -40.42
C LEU A 11 -40.11 2.25 -39.23
N THR A 12 -41.00 2.42 -38.23
CA THR A 12 -40.69 3.19 -37.01
C THR A 12 -40.27 2.33 -35.83
N ALA A 13 -40.34 1.00 -35.93
CA ALA A 13 -39.92 0.09 -34.85
C ALA A 13 -38.39 -0.09 -34.73
N VAL A 14 -37.60 0.46 -35.65
CA VAL A 14 -36.12 0.39 -35.62
C VAL A 14 -35.46 1.65 -35.04
N ILE A 15 -36.24 2.64 -34.59
CA ILE A 15 -35.73 3.76 -33.79
C ILE A 15 -36.11 3.52 -32.31
N SER A 16 -35.68 2.38 -31.78
CA SER A 16 -35.43 2.24 -30.35
C SER A 16 -33.93 2.09 -30.19
N CYS A 17 -33.21 3.17 -30.49
CA CYS A 17 -31.78 3.30 -30.27
C CYS A 17 -31.60 4.38 -29.20
N GLY A 18 -31.00 4.01 -28.07
CA GLY A 18 -30.55 4.96 -27.07
C GLY A 18 -30.75 4.52 -25.63
N ASP A 19 -30.17 3.38 -25.23
CA ASP A 19 -29.65 3.34 -23.86
C ASP A 19 -28.27 4.02 -23.92
N GLU A 20 -28.24 5.32 -23.61
CA GLU A 20 -27.02 6.01 -23.23
C GLU A 20 -26.54 5.36 -21.92
N SER A 21 -25.73 4.32 -22.04
CA SER A 21 -24.87 3.95 -20.92
C SER A 21 -23.80 5.03 -20.85
N GLU A 22 -23.96 5.95 -19.91
CA GLU A 22 -22.84 6.71 -19.37
C GLU A 22 -21.84 5.68 -18.86
N ASN A 23 -20.89 5.29 -19.72
CA ASN A 23 -19.71 4.60 -19.28
C ASN A 23 -18.92 5.63 -18.48
N ALA A 24 -19.23 5.72 -17.19
CA ALA A 24 -18.35 6.28 -16.19
C ALA A 24 -17.10 5.41 -16.16
N TYR A 25 -16.21 5.62 -17.13
CA TYR A 25 -14.82 5.18 -17.04
C TYR A 25 -14.23 5.97 -15.88
N THR A 26 -14.32 5.39 -14.68
CA THR A 26 -13.51 5.83 -13.56
C THR A 26 -12.06 5.78 -14.01
N GLU A 27 -11.44 6.95 -14.11
CA GLU A 27 -10.00 7.12 -14.22
C GLU A 27 -9.38 6.35 -13.05
N TYR A 28 -8.84 5.17 -13.32
CA TYR A 28 -8.17 4.36 -12.31
C TYR A 28 -6.95 5.14 -11.85
N LYS A 29 -7.09 5.77 -10.69
CA LYS A 29 -6.01 6.41 -9.95
C LYS A 29 -4.81 5.47 -9.98
N ASN A 30 -3.69 5.94 -10.56
CA ASN A 30 -2.42 5.22 -10.58
C ASN A 30 -2.17 4.65 -9.17
N ILE A 31 -2.29 3.33 -9.04
CA ILE A 31 -1.99 2.64 -7.79
C ILE A 31 -0.47 2.58 -7.77
N GLU A 32 0.15 3.40 -6.92
CA GLU A 32 1.58 3.26 -6.67
C GLU A 32 1.84 1.82 -6.24
N GLU A 33 2.71 1.14 -6.99
CA GLU A 33 3.10 -0.23 -6.71
C GLU A 33 3.68 -0.30 -5.30
N ILE A 34 3.02 -1.05 -4.40
CA ILE A 34 3.51 -1.26 -3.05
C ILE A 34 4.74 -2.16 -3.14
N LYS A 35 5.91 -1.60 -2.82
CA LYS A 35 7.17 -2.34 -2.70
C LYS A 35 7.44 -2.66 -1.24
N THR A 36 7.80 -3.90 -0.98
CA THR A 36 8.20 -4.37 0.35
C THR A 36 9.63 -4.84 0.32
N GLU A 37 10.42 -4.48 1.34
CA GLU A 37 11.76 -4.99 1.56
C GLU A 37 11.81 -5.80 2.86
N SER A 38 12.56 -6.89 2.86
CA SER A 38 12.90 -7.62 4.09
C SER A 38 14.23 -7.11 4.60
N ILE A 39 14.26 -6.65 5.85
CA ILE A 39 15.46 -6.10 6.48
C ILE A 39 15.82 -6.95 7.69
N GLU A 40 17.05 -7.43 7.73
CA GLU A 40 17.63 -7.98 8.95
C GLU A 40 18.15 -6.83 9.81
N LEU A 41 17.56 -6.64 11.00
CA LEU A 41 17.89 -5.53 11.88
C LEU A 41 19.18 -5.78 12.67
N THR A 42 19.41 -7.03 13.04
CA THR A 42 20.51 -7.51 13.91
C THR A 42 20.79 -8.97 13.57
N ASN A 43 22.01 -9.47 13.78
CA ASN A 43 22.28 -10.91 13.68
C ASN A 43 22.26 -11.60 15.07
N SER A 44 22.24 -12.94 15.10
CA SER A 44 22.23 -13.69 16.38
C SER A 44 23.59 -13.72 17.10
N GLU A 45 24.67 -13.36 16.43
CA GLU A 45 26.03 -13.26 16.98
C GLU A 45 26.20 -11.97 17.80
N ASP A 46 25.47 -10.90 17.48
CA ASP A 46 25.43 -9.61 18.17
C ASP A 46 24.68 -9.67 19.52
N GLY A 47 24.02 -10.79 19.79
CA GLY A 47 23.24 -11.03 21.01
C GLY A 47 21.74 -11.22 20.75
N LYS A 48 20.96 -11.23 21.83
CA LYS A 48 19.50 -11.39 21.75
C LYS A 48 18.82 -10.05 21.90
N PHE A 49 18.04 -9.67 20.89
CA PHE A 49 17.30 -8.41 20.85
C PHE A 49 15.78 -8.63 20.93
N TYR A 50 15.10 -7.65 21.53
CA TYR A 50 13.70 -7.71 21.89
C TYR A 50 13.01 -6.36 21.74
N ASN A 51 11.67 -6.40 21.69
CA ASN A 51 10.78 -5.23 21.79
C ASN A 51 11.02 -4.12 20.73
N PRO A 52 11.08 -4.43 19.42
CA PRO A 52 11.27 -3.41 18.40
C PRO A 52 10.08 -2.44 18.34
N LYS A 53 10.37 -1.14 18.21
CA LYS A 53 9.38 -0.07 18.04
C LYS A 53 9.89 0.99 17.07
N PHE A 54 9.02 1.49 16.20
CA PHE A 54 9.35 2.69 15.43
C PHE A 54 9.44 3.92 16.33
N SER A 55 10.39 4.79 16.03
CA SER A 55 10.43 6.16 16.54
C SER A 55 9.22 6.97 16.05
N SER A 56 8.89 8.06 16.73
CA SER A 56 7.78 8.95 16.35
C SER A 56 7.92 9.54 14.95
N SER A 57 9.15 9.81 14.51
CA SER A 57 9.48 10.27 13.16
C SER A 57 9.49 9.16 12.11
N GLY A 58 9.38 7.89 12.53
CA GLY A 58 9.33 6.74 11.62
C GLY A 58 10.64 6.38 10.92
N ASN A 59 11.73 7.11 11.17
CA ASN A 59 13.03 6.91 10.50
C ASN A 59 13.99 5.95 11.25
N ARG A 60 13.60 5.49 12.44
CA ARG A 60 14.39 4.58 13.27
C ARG A 60 13.53 3.50 13.89
N ILE A 61 14.12 2.33 14.09
CA ILE A 61 13.58 1.24 14.92
C ILE A 61 14.43 1.14 16.18
N VAL A 62 13.81 1.28 17.35
CA VAL A 62 14.44 1.19 18.66
C VAL A 62 14.15 -0.17 19.27
N PHE A 63 15.14 -0.78 19.92
CA PHE A 63 15.04 -2.10 20.53
C PHE A 63 16.00 -2.24 21.72
N THR A 64 15.86 -3.32 22.48
CA THR A 64 16.64 -3.62 23.68
C THR A 64 17.21 -5.03 23.62
N THR A 65 18.24 -5.32 24.42
CA THR A 65 18.75 -6.66 24.68
C THR A 65 18.05 -7.32 25.87
N ASP A 66 18.46 -8.54 26.17
CA ASP A 66 18.12 -9.22 27.40
C ASP A 66 18.39 -8.35 28.64
N THR A 67 17.55 -8.50 29.66
CA THR A 67 17.65 -7.77 30.94
C THR A 67 17.63 -6.23 30.85
N TYR A 68 17.28 -5.66 29.68
CA TYR A 68 17.32 -4.21 29.43
C TYR A 68 18.71 -3.59 29.63
N SER A 69 19.76 -4.36 29.35
CA SER A 69 21.17 -3.97 29.52
C SER A 69 21.67 -2.92 28.52
N GLY A 70 20.78 -2.36 27.70
CA GLY A 70 21.04 -1.20 26.86
C GLY A 70 19.82 -0.81 26.03
N LEU A 71 19.97 0.27 25.26
CA LEU A 71 19.07 0.64 24.18
C LEU A 71 19.87 0.77 22.88
N TRP A 72 19.28 0.28 21.81
CA TRP A 72 19.84 0.37 20.46
C TRP A 72 18.80 0.96 19.51
N TYR A 73 19.28 1.52 18.40
CA TYR A 73 18.43 1.88 17.29
C TYR A 73 19.05 1.49 15.95
N TYR A 74 18.20 1.07 15.02
CA TYR A 74 18.50 0.90 13.61
C TYR A 74 18.00 2.13 12.85
N ASP A 75 18.89 2.81 12.11
CA ASP A 75 18.50 3.93 11.23
C ASP A 75 18.08 3.41 9.86
N LEU A 76 16.85 3.72 9.44
CA LEU A 76 16.27 3.20 8.19
C LEU A 76 16.86 3.86 6.95
N ASN A 77 17.50 5.02 7.08
CA ASN A 77 18.13 5.73 5.96
C ASN A 77 19.54 5.19 5.72
N THR A 78 20.32 5.03 6.79
CA THR A 78 21.72 4.59 6.68
C THR A 78 21.88 3.07 6.76
N LYS A 79 20.83 2.36 7.22
CA LYS A 79 20.83 0.91 7.42
C LYS A 79 21.87 0.43 8.44
N VAL A 80 22.08 1.22 9.50
CA VAL A 80 23.10 0.97 10.54
C VAL A 80 22.48 0.87 11.93
N VAL A 81 22.96 -0.08 12.74
CA VAL A 81 22.66 -0.22 14.18
C VAL A 81 23.61 0.63 15.01
N ASN A 82 23.07 1.37 15.98
CA ASN A 82 23.84 2.15 16.95
C ASN A 82 23.31 1.92 18.36
N GLN A 83 24.19 1.96 19.35
CA GLN A 83 23.80 1.94 20.76
C GLN A 83 23.48 3.37 21.24
N LEU A 84 22.36 3.54 21.94
CA LEU A 84 21.88 4.84 22.43
C LEU A 84 22.49 5.21 23.79
N ASN A 85 22.69 4.24 24.69
CA ASN A 85 23.27 4.48 26.01
C ASN A 85 24.66 3.83 26.14
N LEU A 86 25.57 4.54 26.82
CA LEU A 86 26.81 3.94 27.31
C LEU A 86 26.43 2.96 28.44
N SER A 87 26.92 1.71 28.36
CA SER A 87 26.83 0.73 29.43
C SER A 87 27.19 1.40 30.76
N ILE A 88 26.25 1.44 31.71
CA ILE A 88 26.56 1.79 33.09
C ILE A 88 27.15 0.50 33.66
N GLY A 89 28.48 0.44 33.69
CA GLY A 89 29.24 -0.67 34.26
C GLY A 89 29.00 -0.83 35.76
#